data_AF-A0A516SKZ6-F1
#
_entry.id   AF-A0A516SKZ6-F1
#
_cell.length_a   1.000
_cell.length_b   1.000
_cell.length_c   1.000
_cell.angle_alpha   90.00
_cell.angle_beta   90.00
_cell.angle_gamma   90.00
#
_symmetry.space_group_name_H-M   'P 1'
#
loop_
_entity.id
_entity.type
_entity.pdbx_description
1 polymer ?
#
loop_
_entity_poly.entity_id
_entity_poly.type
_entity_poly.pdbx_seq_one_letter_code
_entity_poly.pdbx_strand_id
1 'polypeptide(L)'
;MQVWIKSLKVEMQVKQNGIELEIRSKDGAEQLGDCYATMTGLIWCRGRKKKENGIKIKWEDFITICSSEERLKAAIKAAKLVKDVQD
;
A
#
# COMPACT_ATOMS: atom_id res chain seq x y z
N MET A 1 5.99 17.25 -31.21
CA MET A 1 6.03 15.78 -31.36
C MET A 1 5.87 15.17 -29.98
N GLN A 2 4.90 14.26 -29.78
CA GLN A 2 4.66 13.61 -28.48
C GLN A 2 4.83 12.11 -28.63
N VAL A 3 5.51 11.49 -27.67
CA VAL A 3 5.84 10.07 -27.65
C VAL A 3 5.23 9.45 -26.41
N TRP A 4 4.59 8.30 -26.57
CA TRP A 4 3.90 7.58 -25.51
C TRP A 4 4.52 6.20 -25.32
N ILE A 5 4.68 5.81 -24.07
CA ILE A 5 4.88 4.40 -23.73
C ILE A 5 3.52 3.71 -23.85
N LYS A 6 3.33 2.92 -24.91
CA LYS A 6 2.09 2.16 -25.15
C LYS A 6 1.99 0.89 -24.31
N SER A 7 3.11 0.36 -23.82
CA SER A 7 3.14 -0.79 -22.92
C SER A 7 4.48 -0.82 -22.19
N LEU A 8 4.44 -0.94 -20.86
CA LEU A 8 5.59 -1.23 -20.02
C LEU A 8 5.26 -2.53 -19.27
N LYS A 9 5.75 -3.67 -19.78
CA LYS A 9 5.67 -4.96 -19.10
C LYS A 9 7.00 -5.19 -18.39
N VAL A 10 6.99 -5.11 -17.07
CA VAL A 10 8.17 -5.36 -16.24
C VAL A 10 7.91 -6.59 -15.41
N GLU A 11 8.66 -7.66 -15.70
CA GLU A 11 8.75 -8.83 -14.85
C GLU A 11 10.04 -8.69 -14.04
N MET A 12 9.93 -8.21 -12.79
CA MET A 12 11.06 -8.11 -11.88
C MET A 12 10.75 -8.84 -10.58
N GLN A 13 11.73 -9.60 -10.09
CA GLN A 13 11.68 -10.07 -8.71
C GLN A 13 11.82 -8.85 -7.80
N VAL A 14 10.86 -8.67 -6.89
CA VAL A 14 10.96 -7.64 -5.85
C VAL A 14 12.15 -7.98 -4.96
N LYS A 15 13.28 -7.26 -5.14
CA LYS A 15 14.48 -7.40 -4.30
C LYS A 15 14.30 -6.65 -2.97
N GLN A 16 15.32 -6.68 -2.11
CA GLN A 16 15.28 -6.13 -0.75
C GLN A 16 14.68 -4.70 -0.64
N ASN A 17 14.90 -3.84 -1.63
CA ASN A 17 14.43 -2.46 -1.59
C ASN A 17 12.93 -2.30 -1.87
N GLY A 18 12.28 -3.30 -2.48
CA GLY A 18 10.85 -3.24 -2.79
C GLY A 18 10.52 -2.41 -4.04
N ILE A 19 9.23 -2.25 -4.30
CA ILE A 19 8.65 -1.28 -5.24
C ILE A 19 7.89 -0.24 -4.41
N GLU A 20 8.07 1.03 -4.73
CA GLU A 20 7.39 2.15 -4.08
C GLU A 20 6.27 2.68 -4.98
N LEU A 21 5.09 2.89 -4.39
CA LEU A 21 3.91 3.44 -5.05
C LEU A 21 3.49 4.70 -4.29
N GLU A 22 3.62 5.87 -4.92
CA GLU A 22 3.06 7.11 -4.40
C GLU A 22 1.54 7.11 -4.62
N ILE A 23 0.77 7.20 -3.53
CA ILE A 23 -0.69 7.18 -3.57
C ILE A 23 -1.21 8.60 -3.33
N ARG A 24 -1.97 9.10 -4.31
CA ARG A 24 -2.57 10.44 -4.29
C ARG A 24 -4.09 10.39 -4.21
N SER A 25 -4.68 11.54 -3.86
CA SER A 25 -6.11 11.80 -4.01
C SER A 25 -6.55 11.63 -5.46
N LYS A 26 -7.86 11.46 -5.68
CA LYS A 26 -8.44 11.21 -7.01
C LYS A 26 -8.12 12.31 -8.03
N ASP A 27 -8.00 13.56 -7.58
CA ASP A 27 -7.63 14.72 -8.39
C ASP A 27 -6.12 14.94 -8.51
N GLY A 28 -5.30 14.11 -7.84
CA GLY A 28 -3.85 14.22 -7.81
C GLY A 28 -3.30 15.38 -6.97
N ALA A 29 -4.16 16.16 -6.30
CA ALA A 29 -3.77 17.35 -5.57
C ALA A 29 -3.02 17.03 -4.27
N GLU A 30 -3.40 15.97 -3.57
CA GLU A 30 -2.84 15.57 -2.27
C GLU A 30 -2.13 14.22 -2.36
N GLN A 31 -0.92 14.14 -1.78
CA GLN A 31 -0.26 12.87 -1.52
C GLN A 31 -0.80 12.28 -0.21
N LEU A 32 -1.51 11.16 -0.31
CA LEU A 32 -2.10 10.47 0.84
C LEU A 32 -1.05 9.64 1.60
N GLY A 33 -0.06 9.14 0.86
CA GLY A 33 1.04 8.36 1.42
C GLY A 33 1.71 7.48 0.37
N ASP A 34 2.69 6.70 0.83
CA ASP A 34 3.46 5.78 -0.02
C ASP A 34 3.21 4.32 0.40
N CYS A 35 3.03 3.44 -0.58
CA CYS A 35 2.91 2.00 -0.37
C CYS A 35 4.15 1.29 -0.92
N TYR A 36 4.87 0.60 -0.06
CA TYR A 36 6.01 -0.22 -0.47
C TYR A 36 5.60 -1.69 -0.55
N ALA A 37 5.69 -2.28 -1.74
CA ALA A 37 5.63 -3.72 -1.91
C ALA A 37 7.04 -4.31 -1.70
N THR A 38 7.20 -5.18 -0.71
CA THR A 38 8.49 -5.80 -0.36
C THR A 38 8.41 -7.32 -0.43
N MET A 39 9.54 -8.00 -0.32
CA MET A 39 9.58 -9.47 -0.22
C MET A 39 8.73 -10.02 0.95
N THR A 40 8.51 -9.23 1.99
CA THR A 40 7.91 -9.71 3.26
C THR A 40 6.53 -9.12 3.57
N GLY A 41 5.94 -8.41 2.60
CA GLY A 41 4.64 -7.79 2.74
C GLY A 41 4.57 -6.37 2.18
N LEU A 42 3.48 -5.68 2.51
CA LEU A 42 3.25 -4.29 2.15
C LEU A 42 3.57 -3.39 3.35
N ILE A 43 4.08 -2.18 3.09
CA ILE A 43 4.30 -1.15 4.10
C ILE A 43 3.56 0.11 3.68
N TRP A 44 2.65 0.58 4.53
CA TRP A 44 1.93 1.84 4.32
C TRP A 44 2.56 2.98 5.12
N CYS A 45 2.94 4.04 4.42
CA CYS A 45 3.49 5.26 4.99
C CYS A 45 2.48 6.39 4.79
N ARG A 46 1.72 6.75 5.82
CA ARG A 46 0.77 7.87 5.75
C ARG A 46 1.53 9.20 5.64
N GLY A 47 1.23 9.99 4.62
CA GLY A 47 1.98 11.22 4.31
C GLY A 47 3.45 10.96 4.00
N ARG A 48 4.34 11.91 4.32
CA ARG A 48 5.80 11.81 4.06
C ARG A 48 6.55 11.10 5.19
N LYS A 49 6.16 9.86 5.51
CA LYS A 49 6.91 9.02 6.47
C LYS A 49 7.94 8.16 5.74
N LYS A 50 9.14 8.04 6.32
CA LYS A 50 10.12 7.06 5.84
C LYS A 50 9.55 5.64 5.95
N LYS A 51 9.91 4.76 5.01
CA LYS A 51 9.54 3.34 4.97
C LYS A 51 9.69 2.61 6.32
N GLU A 52 10.76 2.90 7.06
CA GLU A 52 11.05 2.32 8.38
C GLU A 52 10.01 2.64 9.46
N ASN A 53 9.24 3.72 9.28
CA ASN A 53 8.20 4.19 10.20
C ASN A 53 6.78 3.90 9.68
N GLY A 54 6.66 3.11 8.61
CA GLY A 54 5.38 2.70 8.05
C GLY A 54 4.77 1.51 8.78
N ILE A 55 3.47 1.30 8.59
CA ILE A 55 2.77 0.13 9.13
C ILE A 55 2.94 -1.02 8.15
N LYS A 56 3.52 -2.11 8.61
CA LYS A 56 3.74 -3.32 7.81
C LYS A 56 2.58 -4.30 7.97
N ILE A 57 2.07 -4.80 6.86
CA ILE A 57 1.21 -5.99 6.79
C ILE A 57 1.99 -7.11 6.08
N LYS A 58 2.11 -8.29 6.70
CA LYS A 58 2.76 -9.43 6.06
C LYS A 58 1.89 -9.98 4.93
N TRP A 59 2.50 -10.73 4.01
CA TRP A 59 1.75 -11.31 2.90
C TRP A 59 0.66 -12.28 3.36
N GLU A 60 0.93 -13.06 4.39
CA GLU A 60 -0.02 -14.02 4.95
C GLU A 60 -1.28 -13.32 5.50
N ASP A 61 -1.08 -12.19 6.18
CA ASP A 61 -2.17 -11.38 6.74
C ASP A 61 -2.97 -10.70 5.61
N PHE A 62 -2.27 -10.15 4.62
CA PHE A 62 -2.90 -9.52 3.46
C PHE A 62 -3.76 -10.51 2.67
N ILE A 63 -3.23 -11.71 2.38
CA ILE A 63 -3.96 -12.79 1.73
C ILE A 63 -5.18 -13.19 2.55
N THR A 64 -5.03 -13.28 3.88
CA THR A 64 -6.15 -13.61 4.77
C THR A 64 -7.27 -12.59 4.67
N ILE A 65 -6.96 -11.29 4.69
CA ILE A 65 -7.94 -10.21 4.55
C ILE A 65 -8.62 -10.27 3.18
N CYS A 66 -7.85 -10.53 2.12
CA CYS A 66 -8.34 -10.52 0.73
C CYS A 66 -8.94 -11.86 0.25
N SER A 67 -9.00 -12.89 1.10
CA SER A 67 -9.48 -14.22 0.71
C SER A 67 -11.00 -14.33 0.51
N SER A 68 -11.79 -13.38 1.00
CA SER A 68 -13.22 -13.25 0.69
C SER A 68 -13.73 -11.82 0.95
N GLU A 69 -14.86 -11.44 0.37
CA GLU A 69 -15.48 -10.15 0.64
C GLU A 69 -15.89 -9.99 2.10
N GLU A 70 -16.37 -11.06 2.74
CA GLU A 70 -16.79 -11.06 4.14
C GLU A 70 -15.61 -10.76 5.06
N ARG A 71 -14.45 -11.39 4.80
CA ARG A 71 -13.22 -11.16 5.57
C ARG A 71 -12.71 -9.73 5.38
N LEU A 72 -12.73 -9.22 4.16
CA LEU A 72 -12.39 -7.83 3.87
C LEU A 72 -13.30 -6.86 4.63
N LYS A 73 -14.63 -7.04 4.53
CA LYS A 73 -15.62 -6.20 5.23
C LYS A 73 -15.43 -6.26 6.75
N ALA A 74 -15.20 -7.46 7.29
CA ALA A 74 -14.96 -7.65 8.73
C ALA A 74 -13.68 -6.92 9.19
N ALA A 75 -12.57 -7.07 8.46
CA ALA A 75 -11.31 -6.40 8.77
C ALA A 75 -11.45 -4.86 8.74
N ILE A 76 -12.10 -4.31 7.71
CA ILE A 76 -12.33 -2.86 7.59
C ILE A 76 -13.27 -2.36 8.70
N LYS A 77 -14.34 -3.10 9.01
CA LYS A 77 -15.27 -2.73 10.08
C LYS A 77 -14.56 -2.68 11.42
N ALA A 78 -13.75 -3.70 11.74
CA ALA A 78 -12.96 -3.72 12.96
C ALA A 78 -11.99 -2.54 13.03
N ALA A 79 -11.25 -2.26 11.95
CA ALA A 79 -10.31 -1.15 11.88
C ALA A 79 -10.98 0.21 12.12
N LYS A 80 -12.17 0.45 11.54
CA LYS A 80 -12.91 1.72 11.71
C LYS A 80 -13.45 1.95 13.13
N LEU A 81 -13.58 0.90 13.94
CA LEU A 81 -14.05 1.00 15.33
C LEU A 81 -12.91 1.33 16.30
N VAL A 82 -11.66 1.12 15.89
CA VAL A 82 -10.49 1.55 16.64
C VAL A 82 -10.34 3.06 16.44
N LYS A 83 -10.39 3.83 17.54
CA LYS A 83 -10.07 5.27 17.48
C LYS A 83 -8.57 5.43 17.28
N ASP A 84 -8.17 6.32 16.37
CA ASP A 84 -6.77 6.74 16.27
C ASP A 84 -6.33 7.27 17.63
N VAL A 85 -5.34 6.62 18.25
CA VAL A 85 -4.60 7.22 19.36
C VAL A 85 -3.77 8.33 18.73
N GLN A 86 -4.20 9.57 18.93
CA GLN A 86 -3.36 10.73 18.61
C GLN A 86 -2.20 10.74 19.60
N ASP A 87 -1.00 10.46 19.08
CA ASP A 87 0.26 10.90 19.69
C ASP A 87 0.51 12.38 19.38
#